data_AF-A0A1M5TWD7-F1
#
_entry.id   AF-A0A1M5TWD7-F1
#
_cell.length_a   1.000
_cell.length_b   1.000
_cell.length_c   1.000
_cell.angle_alpha   90.00
_cell.angle_beta   90.00
_cell.angle_gamma   90.00
#
_symmetry.space_group_name_H-M   'P 1'
#
loop_
_entity.id
_entity.type
_entity.pdbx_description
1 polymer ?
#
loop_
_entity_poly.entity_id
_entity_poly.type
_entity_poly.pdbx_seq_one_letter_code
_entity_poly.pdbx_strand_id
1 'polypeptide(L)' 'MGATTFYLLELEKKQRKQLERQKQETENQISEDTEIDYNKLTKDEIKSILDEKGVDYDSRAKKDELIKLLKKVK' A
#
# COMPACT_ATOMS: atom_id res chain seq x y z
N MET A 1 36.62 -9.99 30.53
CA MET A 1 35.99 -9.69 29.23
C MET A 1 36.98 -8.83 28.45
N GLY A 2 37.51 -9.33 27.33
CA GLY A 2 38.64 -8.70 26.64
C GLY A 2 38.24 -7.57 25.69
N ALA A 3 39.21 -6.75 25.26
CA ALA A 3 38.98 -5.66 24.30
C ALA A 3 38.30 -6.12 23.00
N THR A 4 38.57 -7.35 22.57
CA THR A 4 37.92 -8.00 21.43
C THR A 4 36.41 -8.16 21.63
N THR A 5 35.98 -8.52 22.85
CA THR A 5 34.56 -8.65 23.19
C THR A 5 33.84 -7.30 23.12
N PHE A 6 34.51 -6.23 23.56
CA PHE A 6 33.97 -4.86 23.46
C PHE A 6 33.86 -4.40 22.00
N TYR A 7 34.86 -4.65 21.17
CA TYR A 7 34.85 -4.29 19.76
C TYR A 7 33.76 -5.03 18.96
N LEU A 8 33.57 -6.32 19.22
CA LEU A 8 32.50 -7.12 18.61
C LEU A 8 31.11 -6.60 19.02
N LEU A 9 30.94 -6.23 20.30
CA LEU A 9 29.69 -5.66 20.81
C LEU A 9 29.35 -4.30 20.16
N GLU A 10 30.35 -3.46 19.91
CA GLU A 10 30.18 -2.17 19.23
C GLU A 10 29.78 -2.33 17.76
N LEU A 11 30.37 -3.32 17.06
CA LEU A 11 30.01 -3.66 15.69
C LEU A 11 28.55 -4.14 15.59
N GLU A 12 28.12 -5.03 16.49
CA GLU A 12 26.75 -5.53 16.53
C GLU A 12 25.73 -4.41 16.81
N LYS A 13 26.03 -3.49 17.74
CA LYS A 13 25.17 -2.31 18.01
C LYS A 13 25.01 -1.42 16.78
N LYS A 14 26.07 -1.24 15.99
CA LYS A 14 26.04 -0.43 14.77
C LYS A 14 25.20 -1.07 13.66
N GLN A 15 25.15 -2.40 13.57
CA GLN A 15 24.33 -3.12 12.60
C GLN A 15 22.83 -3.06 12.96
N ARG A 16 22.49 -3.27 14.24
CA ARG A 16 21.09 -3.18 14.72
C ARG A 16 20.46 -1.82 14.46
N LYS A 17 21.21 -0.74 14.71
CA LYS A 17 20.73 0.64 14.49
C LYS A 17 20.43 0.97 13.02
N GLN A 18 21.09 0.32 12.07
CA GLN A 18 20.81 0.51 10.64
C GLN A 18 19.58 -0.27 10.20
N LEU A 19 19.41 -1.48 10.73
CA LEU A 19 18.25 -2.31 10.44
C LEU A 19 16.94 -1.69 10.98
N GLU A 20 16.98 -1.10 12.18
CA GLU A 20 15.83 -0.39 12.77
C GLU A 20 15.42 0.84 11.96
N ARG A 21 16.38 1.58 11.35
CA ARG A 21 16.08 2.73 10.48
C ARG A 21 15.34 2.33 9.21
N GLN A 22 15.73 1.23 8.58
CA GLN A 22 15.06 0.75 7.36
C GLN A 22 13.66 0.20 7.65
N LYS A 23 13.44 -0.37 8.84
CA LYS A 23 12.15 -0.92 9.21
C LYS A 23 11.10 0.15 9.49
N GLN A 24 11.50 1.28 10.10
CA GLN A 24 10.60 2.41 10.37
C GLN A 24 10.11 3.14 9.11
N GLU A 25 10.89 3.17 8.02
CA GLU A 25 10.46 3.77 6.74
C GLU A 25 9.42 2.91 6.00
N THR A 26 9.39 1.60 6.24
CA THR A 26 8.44 0.68 5.57
C THR A 26 7.10 0.63 6.29
N GLU A 27 7.08 0.73 7.63
CA GLU A 27 5.85 0.65 8.42
C GLU A 27 4.98 1.94 8.33
N ASN A 28 5.57 3.10 8.04
CA ASN A 28 4.83 4.37 7.93
C ASN A 28 4.08 4.59 6.61
N GLN A 29 4.22 3.70 5.62
CA GLN A 29 3.51 3.79 4.33
C GLN A 29 2.26 2.90 4.25
N ILE A 30 1.95 2.12 5.29
CA ILE A 30 0.87 1.12 5.25
C ILE A 30 -0.48 1.69 5.75
N SER A 31 -0.48 2.91 6.27
CA SER A 31 -1.70 3.62 6.70
C SER A 31 -1.96 4.87 5.86
N GLU A 32 -1.72 4.80 4.55
CA GLU A 32 -2.53 5.57 3.64
C GLU A 32 -3.80 4.75 3.41
N ASP A 33 -4.87 5.17 4.07
CA ASP A 33 -6.23 4.96 3.60
C ASP A 33 -6.26 5.48 2.15
N THR A 34 -5.87 4.62 1.23
CA THR A 34 -5.87 4.93 -0.19
C THR A 34 -7.36 4.94 -0.53
N GLU A 35 -7.99 6.09 -0.34
CA GLU A 35 -9.07 6.50 -1.20
C GLU A 35 -8.48 6.49 -2.61
N ILE A 36 -8.51 5.30 -3.22
CA ILE A 36 -8.26 5.14 -4.64
C ILE A 36 -9.24 6.10 -5.29
N ASP A 37 -8.70 7.21 -5.80
CA ASP A 37 -9.50 8.25 -6.43
C ASP A 37 -9.92 7.72 -7.80
N TYR A 38 -10.99 6.92 -7.80
CA TYR A 38 -11.52 6.28 -9.01
C TYR A 38 -11.91 7.31 -10.08
N ASN A 39 -11.96 8.61 -9.74
CA ASN A 39 -12.19 9.67 -10.70
C ASN A 39 -10.97 9.90 -11.63
N LYS A 40 -9.76 9.58 -11.17
CA LYS A 40 -8.53 9.63 -11.97
C LYS A 40 -8.39 8.46 -12.94
N LEU A 41 -9.08 7.36 -12.69
CA LEU A 41 -9.06 6.19 -13.56
C LEU A 41 -9.91 6.41 -14.81
N THR A 42 -9.58 5.75 -15.89
CA THR A 42 -10.36 5.72 -17.12
C THR A 42 -11.60 4.84 -16.98
N LYS A 43 -12.59 5.01 -17.87
CA LYS A 43 -13.81 4.19 -17.85
C LYS A 43 -13.49 2.70 -17.99
N ASP A 44 -12.47 2.36 -18.78
CA ASP A 44 -12.06 0.98 -19.01
C ASP A 44 -11.35 0.38 -17.78
N GLU A 45 -10.48 1.14 -17.09
CA GLU A 45 -9.89 0.69 -15.82
C GLU A 45 -10.95 0.47 -14.74
N ILE A 46 -11.94 1.37 -14.63
CA ILE A 46 -13.06 1.22 -13.69
C ILE A 46 -13.84 -0.07 -13.97
N LYS A 47 -14.07 -0.38 -15.25
CA LYS A 47 -14.74 -1.63 -15.65
C LYS A 47 -13.90 -2.85 -15.29
N SER A 48 -12.61 -2.85 -15.61
CA SER A 48 -11.70 -3.94 -15.23
C SER A 48 -11.71 -4.19 -13.72
N ILE A 49 -11.75 -3.15 -12.89
CA ILE A 49 -11.82 -3.30 -11.44
C ILE A 49 -13.18 -3.87 -11.00
N LEU A 50 -14.28 -3.48 -11.65
CA LEU A 50 -15.61 -4.05 -11.38
C LEU A 50 -15.66 -5.53 -11.79
N ASP A 51 -15.09 -5.87 -12.94
CA ASP A 51 -14.97 -7.24 -13.44
C ASP A 51 -14.11 -8.11 -12.51
N GLU A 52 -12.95 -7.60 -12.05
CA GLU A 52 -12.10 -8.26 -11.05
C GLU A 52 -12.82 -8.48 -9.72
N LYS A 53 -13.69 -7.56 -9.32
CA LYS A 53 -14.51 -7.67 -8.11
C LYS A 53 -15.75 -8.54 -8.31
N GLY A 54 -16.06 -8.97 -9.53
CA GLY A 54 -17.27 -9.73 -9.86
C GLY A 54 -18.56 -8.92 -9.66
N VAL A 55 -18.49 -7.59 -9.85
CA VAL A 55 -19.63 -6.69 -9.70
C VAL A 55 -20.25 -6.44 -11.08
N ASP A 56 -21.49 -6.90 -11.26
CA ASP A 56 -22.25 -6.59 -12.47
C ASP A 56 -22.49 -5.07 -12.58
N TYR A 57 -22.18 -4.52 -13.75
CA TYR A 57 -22.43 -3.13 -14.08
C TYR A 57 -23.17 -3.01 -15.41
N ASP A 58 -23.96 -1.94 -15.55
CA ASP A 58 -24.58 -1.64 -16.83
C ASP A 58 -23.50 -1.13 -17.80
N SER A 59 -23.37 -1.79 -18.95
CA SER A 59 -22.41 -1.42 -20.00
C SER A 59 -22.70 -0.02 -20.59
N ARG A 60 -23.93 0.48 -20.44
CA ARG A 60 -24.36 1.84 -20.77
C ARG A 60 -24.22 2.84 -19.61
N ALA A 61 -23.85 2.38 -18.41
CA ALA A 61 -23.65 3.26 -17.26
C ALA A 61 -22.62 4.35 -17.54
N LYS A 62 -22.83 5.50 -16.90
CA LYS A 62 -21.87 6.61 -16.92
C LYS A 62 -20.68 6.30 -16.01
N LYS A 63 -19.56 6.96 -16.28
CA LYS A 63 -18.32 6.82 -15.48
C LYS A 63 -18.60 7.03 -13.98
N ASP A 64 -19.38 8.07 -13.64
CA ASP A 64 -19.78 8.38 -12.27
C ASP A 64 -20.57 7.25 -11.57
N GLU A 65 -21.43 6.56 -12.31
CA GLU A 65 -22.23 5.45 -11.76
C GLU A 65 -21.35 4.23 -11.48
N LEU A 66 -20.42 3.92 -12.37
CA LEU A 66 -19.44 2.86 -12.18
C LEU A 66 -18.54 3.13 -10.97
N ILE A 67 -18.11 4.40 -10.78
CA ILE A 67 -17.34 4.82 -9.60
C ILE A 67 -18.17 4.68 -8.31
N LYS A 68 -19.45 5.05 -8.34
CA LYS A 68 -20.35 4.87 -7.19
C LYS A 68 -20.50 3.40 -6.80
N LEU A 69 -20.59 2.49 -7.78
CA LEU A 69 -20.61 1.05 -7.52
C LEU A 69 -19.32 0.59 -6.85
N LEU A 70 -18.16 1.01 -7.35
CA LEU A 70 -16.86 0.70 -6.74
C LEU A 70 -16.75 1.21 -5.29
N LYS A 71 -17.21 2.43 -5.01
CA LYS A 71 -17.21 2.99 -3.65
C LYS A 71 -18.17 2.26 -2.71
N LYS A 72 -19.28 1.71 -3.21
CA LYS A 72 -20.29 1.00 -2.40
C LYS A 72 -19.87 -0.42 -2.00
N VAL A 73 -18.96 -1.04 -2.76
CA VAL A 73 -18.51 -2.42 -2.55
C VAL A 73 -17.30 -2.49 -1.59
N LYS A 74 -16.68 -1.35 -1.25
CA LYS A 74 -15.64 -1.25 -0.21
C LYS A 74 -16.29 -1.26 1.18
#